data_AF-A0A1Q6TYX4-F1
#
_entry.id   AF-A0A1Q6TYX4-F1
#
_cell.length_a   1.000
_cell.length_b   1.000
_cell.length_c   1.000
_cell.angle_alpha   90.00
_cell.angle_beta   90.00
_cell.angle_gamma   90.00
#
_symmetry.space_group_name_H-M   'P 1'
#
loop_
_entity.id
_entity.type
_entity.pdbx_description
1 polymer ?
#
loop_
_entity_poly.entity_id
_entity_poly.type
_entity_poly.pdbx_seq_one_letter_code
_entity_poly.pdbx_strand_id
1 'polypeptide(L)'
;MKIAPITLNNIYHKRNIENNQYDYSQYRVPVLNSNLQDKFVPSFSGSFVHLHKSTFRNYAQNRHIGCVYCKRHMFTNKERDSICKTFKDQPSAVFTTLMGSFFDYFDEAGIELLNKMDNMSMSYPKAKINKILQALSPASEDRLIDLQKQTFEQIINLKKLLPENSRSELERLIQNSYDCINGKAFIQEYSAKEFNYQLKKLSGALNKPQTTAYVNNMADLLTHPIYKAADKPLNNKIMSNVLRTTKSPHYNIDLTSNNAKEKVQLFIINKIKKAAENENNTTIINLCDVTKKRLLGQPAYSKFSNKAFTYKLNEILENSSSTDEIKEIFNNICNKLPKSSNSIDAFIVKNKDATNMAIINNLLDQYMVTIEHIVPSSKEGANDISNWALACKKCNGIHGSSDIKTNYPFDREAPQEYFNTIIDDCNNKNFFNPNDVKQMADNFYKITDIKVDLSKLKVD
;
A
#
# COMPACT_ATOMS: atom_id res chain seq x y z
N MET A 1 27.34 -17.72 18.66
CA MET A 1 26.98 -19.03 18.07
C MET A 1 26.45 -18.76 16.66
N LYS A 2 27.23 -19.04 15.61
CA LYS A 2 26.84 -18.78 14.22
C LYS A 2 25.80 -19.82 13.80
N ILE A 3 24.54 -19.41 13.65
CA ILE A 3 23.50 -20.27 13.09
C ILE A 3 23.62 -20.18 11.56
N ALA A 4 23.82 -21.32 10.90
CA ALA A 4 23.89 -21.38 9.44
C ALA A 4 22.47 -21.21 8.84
N PRO A 5 22.32 -20.51 7.70
CA PRO A 5 21.04 -20.42 7.03
C PRO A 5 20.58 -21.81 6.57
N ILE A 6 19.37 -22.19 6.96
CA ILE A 6 18.72 -23.43 6.51
C ILE A 6 18.43 -23.28 5.02
N THR A 7 19.17 -24.01 4.20
CA THR A 7 18.96 -24.05 2.74
C THR A 7 17.78 -24.97 2.42
N LEU A 8 16.69 -24.40 1.89
CA LEU A 8 15.52 -25.12 1.36
C LEU A 8 15.82 -25.83 0.02
N ASN A 9 16.95 -26.51 -0.09
CA ASN A 9 17.44 -27.05 -1.38
C ASN A 9 16.84 -28.40 -1.79
N ASN A 10 15.94 -29.00 -1.02
CA ASN A 10 15.47 -30.37 -1.29
C ASN A 10 14.05 -30.49 -1.89
N ILE A 11 13.52 -29.46 -2.55
CA ILE A 11 12.25 -29.57 -3.30
C ILE A 11 12.40 -28.95 -4.69
N TYR A 12 13.27 -29.53 -5.51
CA TYR A 12 13.32 -29.25 -6.95
C TYR A 12 12.75 -30.41 -7.75
N HIS A 13 11.46 -30.34 -8.05
CA HIS A 13 10.97 -30.87 -9.32
C HIS A 13 10.65 -29.68 -10.23
N LYS A 14 11.53 -29.45 -11.20
CA LYS A 14 11.34 -28.51 -12.31
C LYS A 14 10.04 -28.84 -13.04
N ARG A 15 9.12 -27.88 -13.06
CA ARG A 15 8.15 -27.72 -14.15
C ARG A 15 8.29 -26.29 -14.65
N ASN A 16 8.62 -26.15 -15.93
CA ASN A 16 8.57 -24.88 -16.64
C ASN A 16 7.13 -24.37 -16.58
N ILE A 17 6.90 -23.26 -15.92
CA ILE A 17 5.63 -22.54 -15.97
C ILE A 17 6.00 -21.08 -16.26
N GLU A 18 5.44 -20.56 -17.35
CA GLU A 18 5.60 -19.19 -17.82
C GLU A 18 5.12 -18.18 -16.78
N ASN A 19 5.86 -17.09 -16.69
CA ASN A 19 5.68 -16.00 -15.74
C ASN A 19 4.30 -15.33 -15.93
N ASN A 20 3.50 -15.21 -14.86
CA ASN A 20 2.25 -14.45 -14.94
C ASN A 20 2.58 -12.94 -15.01
N GLN A 21 1.94 -12.23 -15.93
CA GLN A 21 2.24 -10.83 -16.26
C GLN A 21 1.51 -9.80 -15.38
N TYR A 22 1.11 -10.13 -14.14
CA TYR A 22 0.21 -9.28 -13.34
C TYR A 22 0.74 -8.82 -11.97
N ASP A 23 2.05 -8.92 -11.71
CA ASP A 23 2.66 -8.32 -10.51
C ASP A 23 2.98 -6.83 -10.74
N TYR A 24 2.06 -5.96 -10.34
CA TYR A 24 2.23 -4.50 -10.38
C TYR A 24 2.67 -3.95 -9.02
N SER A 25 3.93 -4.19 -8.64
CA SER A 25 4.64 -3.25 -7.75
C SER A 25 4.86 -1.95 -8.52
N GLN A 26 4.38 -0.82 -7.99
CA GLN A 26 4.51 0.49 -8.63
C GLN A 26 5.98 0.91 -8.76
N TYR A 27 6.58 0.70 -9.92
CA TYR A 27 7.59 1.56 -10.56
C TYR A 27 7.58 1.24 -12.06
N ARG A 28 7.13 2.19 -12.90
CA ARG A 28 7.26 2.09 -14.35
C ARG A 28 8.72 2.36 -14.74
N VAL A 29 9.35 1.42 -15.43
CA VAL A 29 10.49 1.66 -16.33
C VAL A 29 10.27 0.80 -17.58
N PRO A 30 10.68 1.25 -18.77
CA PRO A 30 10.17 0.73 -20.04
C PRO A 30 10.63 -0.70 -20.29
N VAL A 31 9.71 -1.52 -20.80
CA VAL A 31 9.95 -2.90 -21.25
C VAL A 31 10.73 -2.83 -22.55
N LEU A 32 12.01 -3.24 -22.52
CA LEU A 32 12.72 -3.64 -23.74
C LEU A 32 12.40 -5.11 -24.01
N ASN A 33 11.89 -5.38 -25.21
CA ASN A 33 11.56 -6.71 -25.70
C ASN A 33 12.74 -7.68 -25.56
N SER A 34 12.44 -8.87 -25.03
CA SER A 34 13.35 -10.01 -24.95
C SER A 34 13.60 -10.60 -26.33
N ASN A 35 14.87 -10.67 -26.75
CA ASN A 35 15.32 -11.72 -27.65
C ASN A 35 16.00 -12.81 -26.82
N LEU A 36 15.44 -14.00 -26.92
CA LEU A 36 15.93 -15.26 -26.36
C LEU A 36 17.17 -15.72 -27.13
N GLN A 37 18.35 -15.49 -26.56
CA GLN A 37 19.54 -16.34 -26.67
C GLN A 37 20.67 -15.61 -25.94
N ASP A 38 20.91 -15.99 -24.69
CA ASP A 38 22.25 -16.02 -24.10
C ASP A 38 22.17 -16.74 -22.75
N LYS A 39 22.48 -18.04 -22.79
CA LYS A 39 22.77 -18.82 -21.59
C LYS A 39 24.10 -18.35 -21.06
N PHE A 40 24.10 -17.43 -20.09
CA PHE A 40 25.32 -17.03 -19.43
C PHE A 40 25.77 -18.12 -18.43
N VAL A 41 26.85 -18.82 -18.79
CA VAL A 41 27.67 -19.62 -17.87
C VAL A 41 28.71 -18.65 -17.30
N PRO A 42 28.78 -18.42 -15.98
CA PRO A 42 29.68 -17.40 -15.46
C PRO A 42 31.13 -17.90 -15.48
N SER A 43 31.94 -17.40 -16.41
CA SER A 43 33.39 -17.38 -16.29
C SER A 43 33.80 -16.14 -15.47
N PHE A 44 34.34 -16.36 -14.28
CA PHE A 44 34.91 -15.30 -13.45
C PHE A 44 36.27 -14.86 -13.99
N SER A 45 36.30 -13.77 -14.74
CA SER A 45 37.50 -12.93 -14.93
C SER A 45 37.08 -11.63 -15.63
N GLY A 46 36.79 -10.58 -14.86
CA GLY A 46 36.46 -9.26 -15.41
C GLY A 46 36.51 -8.20 -14.32
N SER A 47 37.33 -7.18 -14.53
CA SER A 47 37.58 -6.06 -13.61
C SER A 47 36.29 -5.26 -13.34
N PHE A 48 35.88 -5.17 -12.08
CA PHE A 48 34.65 -4.50 -11.64
C PHE A 48 34.89 -2.99 -11.44
N VAL A 49 34.96 -2.23 -12.53
CA VAL A 49 35.13 -0.76 -12.41
C VAL A 49 33.79 -0.01 -12.28
N HIS A 50 32.65 -0.64 -12.67
CA HIS A 50 31.32 -0.05 -12.47
C HIS A 50 30.27 -1.11 -12.11
N LEU A 51 29.84 -1.13 -10.86
CA LEU A 51 28.75 -2.00 -10.42
C LEU A 51 27.41 -1.45 -10.91
N HIS A 52 26.71 -2.23 -11.72
CA HIS A 52 25.45 -1.82 -12.33
C HIS A 52 24.25 -2.04 -11.39
N LYS A 53 23.14 -1.32 -11.63
CA LYS A 53 21.88 -1.44 -10.86
C LYS A 53 21.34 -2.87 -10.72
N SER A 54 21.56 -3.70 -11.74
CA SER A 54 21.21 -5.12 -11.74
C SER A 54 22.02 -5.92 -10.71
N THR A 55 23.28 -5.55 -10.48
CA THR A 55 24.19 -6.24 -9.56
C THR A 55 23.78 -6.02 -8.10
N PHE A 56 23.46 -4.78 -7.71
CA PHE A 56 22.99 -4.49 -6.34
C PHE A 56 21.62 -5.12 -6.04
N ARG A 57 20.71 -5.19 -7.04
CA ARG A 57 19.46 -5.95 -6.92
C ARG A 57 19.70 -7.44 -6.70
N ASN A 58 20.64 -8.02 -7.45
CA ASN A 58 21.02 -9.42 -7.26
C ASN A 58 21.63 -9.66 -5.88
N TYR A 59 22.42 -8.71 -5.36
CA TYR A 59 22.92 -8.76 -4.00
C TYR A 59 21.79 -8.77 -2.97
N ALA A 60 20.85 -7.83 -3.08
CA ALA A 60 19.69 -7.76 -2.19
C ALA A 60 18.83 -9.04 -2.17
N GLN A 61 18.75 -9.75 -3.30
CA GLN A 61 17.95 -10.98 -3.41
C GLN A 61 18.68 -12.26 -2.99
N ASN A 62 20.00 -12.22 -2.79
CA ASN A 62 20.79 -13.42 -2.50
C ASN A 62 21.67 -13.29 -1.24
N ARG A 63 21.76 -12.10 -0.64
CA ARG A 63 22.48 -11.86 0.62
C ARG A 63 21.50 -11.49 1.73
N HIS A 64 21.56 -12.22 2.84
CA HIS A 64 20.78 -11.92 4.05
C HIS A 64 21.51 -10.90 4.94
N ILE A 65 21.70 -9.68 4.42
CA ILE A 65 22.17 -8.57 5.26
C ILE A 65 21.00 -8.04 6.10
N GLY A 66 21.29 -7.58 7.32
CA GLY A 66 20.30 -6.91 8.16
C GLY A 66 19.89 -5.55 7.60
N CYS A 67 18.75 -5.04 8.05
CA CYS A 67 18.28 -3.70 7.70
C CYS A 67 19.24 -2.63 8.24
N VAL A 68 19.65 -1.66 7.41
CA VAL A 68 20.54 -0.56 7.82
C VAL A 68 20.01 0.27 9.00
N TYR A 69 18.69 0.31 9.18
CA TYR A 69 18.05 1.08 10.25
C TYR A 69 17.73 0.28 11.51
N CYS A 70 17.49 -1.02 11.40
CA CYS A 70 16.94 -1.79 12.53
C CYS A 70 17.54 -3.17 12.74
N LYS A 71 18.65 -3.49 12.06
CA LYS A 71 19.43 -4.75 12.11
C LYS A 71 18.69 -6.06 11.80
N ARG A 72 17.36 -6.07 11.84
CA ARG A 72 16.53 -7.23 11.54
C ARG A 72 16.86 -7.82 10.18
N HIS A 73 16.81 -9.14 10.13
CA HIS A 73 16.85 -9.84 8.87
C HIS A 73 15.60 -9.51 8.04
N MET A 74 15.73 -9.67 6.72
CA MET A 74 14.71 -9.26 5.77
C MET A 74 14.39 -10.39 4.81
N PHE A 75 13.10 -10.57 4.51
CA PHE A 75 12.66 -11.56 3.54
C PHE A 75 12.93 -11.07 2.11
N THR A 76 13.47 -11.95 1.28
CA THR A 76 13.54 -11.78 -0.16
C THR A 76 12.18 -12.09 -0.81
N ASN A 77 12.02 -11.69 -2.08
CA ASN A 77 10.81 -12.05 -2.83
C ASN A 77 10.66 -13.57 -2.94
N LYS A 78 11.78 -14.27 -3.21
CA LYS A 78 11.81 -15.74 -3.34
C LYS A 78 11.34 -16.44 -2.06
N GLU A 79 11.80 -15.98 -0.89
CA GLU A 79 11.39 -16.55 0.40
C GLU A 79 9.91 -16.30 0.66
N ARG A 80 9.43 -15.05 0.50
CA ARG A 80 8.01 -14.72 0.65
C ARG A 80 7.14 -15.60 -0.25
N ASP A 81 7.50 -15.73 -1.52
CA ASP A 81 6.71 -16.49 -2.49
C ASP A 81 6.70 -17.99 -2.14
N SER A 82 7.84 -18.52 -1.67
CA SER A 82 7.96 -19.89 -1.16
C SER A 82 7.08 -20.13 0.08
N ILE A 83 7.14 -19.22 1.06
CA ILE A 83 6.30 -19.27 2.26
C ILE A 83 4.83 -19.21 1.85
N CYS A 84 4.43 -18.25 1.02
CA CYS A 84 3.05 -18.13 0.56
C CYS A 84 2.55 -19.40 -0.14
N LYS A 85 3.35 -19.97 -1.04
CA LYS A 85 2.99 -21.19 -1.76
C LYS A 85 2.86 -22.39 -0.83
N THR A 86 3.72 -22.46 0.19
CA THR A 86 3.75 -23.56 1.16
C THR A 86 2.55 -23.49 2.10
N PHE A 87 2.23 -22.29 2.62
CA PHE A 87 1.29 -22.12 3.73
C PHE A 87 -0.13 -21.72 3.33
N LYS A 88 -0.39 -21.37 2.07
CA LYS A 88 -1.75 -21.01 1.61
C LYS A 88 -2.82 -22.06 1.94
N ASP A 89 -2.43 -23.33 2.02
CA ASP A 89 -3.33 -24.47 2.26
C ASP A 89 -3.12 -25.17 3.59
N GLN A 90 -2.15 -24.73 4.40
CA GLN A 90 -1.82 -25.34 5.67
C GLN A 90 -2.69 -24.77 6.81
N PRO A 91 -2.87 -25.54 7.91
CA PRO A 91 -3.42 -25.01 9.14
C PRO A 91 -2.57 -23.85 9.68
N SER A 92 -3.22 -22.89 10.33
CA SER A 92 -2.56 -21.70 10.88
C SER A 92 -1.51 -22.04 11.94
N ALA A 93 -1.76 -23.08 12.76
CA ALA A 93 -0.79 -23.55 13.76
C ALA A 93 0.56 -23.95 13.13
N VAL A 94 0.52 -24.57 11.93
CA VAL A 94 1.74 -24.98 11.21
C VAL A 94 2.49 -23.75 10.70
N PHE A 95 1.75 -22.72 10.27
CA PHE A 95 2.33 -21.43 9.87
C PHE A 95 2.97 -20.70 11.04
N THR A 96 2.28 -20.52 12.15
CA THR A 96 2.78 -19.79 13.33
C THR A 96 4.00 -20.47 13.94
N THR A 97 3.99 -21.80 14.02
CA THR A 97 5.14 -22.59 14.49
C THR A 97 6.39 -22.34 13.63
N LEU A 98 6.27 -22.37 12.29
CA LEU A 98 7.43 -22.10 11.43
C LEU A 98 7.87 -20.64 11.55
N MET A 99 6.93 -19.69 11.57
CA MET A 99 7.26 -18.26 11.70
C MET A 99 7.96 -17.94 13.02
N GLY A 100 7.78 -18.77 14.06
CA GLY A 100 8.59 -18.76 15.28
C GLY A 100 10.10 -18.82 15.05
N SER A 101 10.53 -19.52 13.99
CA SER A 101 11.95 -19.60 13.61
C SER A 101 12.48 -18.34 12.93
N PHE A 102 11.63 -17.35 12.66
CA PHE A 102 11.96 -16.10 11.98
C PHE A 102 11.66 -14.87 12.86
N PHE A 103 11.51 -15.02 14.17
CA PHE A 103 11.18 -13.90 15.07
C PHE A 103 12.16 -12.72 15.00
N ASP A 104 13.41 -12.97 14.67
CA ASP A 104 14.46 -11.96 14.42
C ASP A 104 14.23 -11.13 13.14
N TYR A 105 13.30 -11.52 12.27
CA TYR A 105 12.83 -10.73 11.12
C TYR A 105 11.70 -9.78 11.51
N PHE A 106 10.93 -10.11 12.55
CA PHE A 106 9.73 -9.37 12.95
C PHE A 106 10.05 -8.31 14.00
N ASP A 107 9.21 -7.28 14.07
CA ASP A 107 9.16 -6.37 15.21
C ASP A 107 8.16 -6.87 16.26
N GLU A 108 8.08 -6.16 17.39
CA GLU A 108 7.20 -6.54 18.51
C GLU A 108 5.75 -6.74 18.08
N ALA A 109 5.23 -5.86 17.21
CA ALA A 109 3.87 -5.96 16.71
C ALA A 109 3.66 -7.19 15.81
N GLY A 110 4.64 -7.54 14.97
CA GLY A 110 4.61 -8.75 14.15
C GLY A 110 4.62 -10.01 15.00
N ILE A 111 5.48 -10.06 16.03
CA ILE A 111 5.56 -11.17 16.97
C ILE A 111 4.26 -11.31 17.77
N GLU A 112 3.70 -10.21 18.28
CA GLU A 112 2.43 -10.22 19.01
C GLU A 112 1.29 -10.75 18.12
N LEU A 113 1.21 -10.34 16.85
CA LEU A 113 0.22 -10.89 15.92
C LEU A 113 0.39 -12.39 15.70
N LEU A 114 1.62 -12.87 15.50
CA LEU A 114 1.90 -14.31 15.37
C LEU A 114 1.47 -15.08 16.62
N ASN A 115 1.75 -14.56 17.81
CA ASN A 115 1.33 -15.15 19.08
C ASN A 115 -0.20 -15.17 19.24
N LYS A 116 -0.91 -14.10 18.84
CA LYS A 116 -2.39 -14.10 18.84
C LYS A 116 -2.96 -15.15 17.89
N MET A 117 -2.36 -15.28 16.70
CA MET A 117 -2.76 -16.29 15.75
C MET A 117 -2.50 -17.70 16.28
N ASP A 118 -1.37 -17.92 16.95
CA ASP A 118 -0.99 -19.22 17.51
C ASP A 118 -1.94 -19.65 18.63
N ASN A 119 -2.17 -18.76 19.60
CA ASN A 119 -3.14 -18.96 20.67
C ASN A 119 -4.54 -19.26 20.15
N MET A 120 -5.01 -18.51 19.14
CA MET A 120 -6.30 -18.77 18.51
C MET A 120 -6.32 -20.10 17.76
N SER A 121 -5.19 -20.51 17.19
CA SER A 121 -5.06 -21.80 16.48
C SER A 121 -5.17 -23.00 17.42
N MET A 122 -4.91 -22.85 18.73
CA MET A 122 -5.16 -23.91 19.71
C MET A 122 -6.65 -24.27 19.80
N SER A 123 -7.53 -23.27 19.74
CA SER A 123 -9.00 -23.46 19.73
C SER A 123 -9.52 -23.94 18.37
N TYR A 124 -8.75 -23.72 17.29
CA TYR A 124 -9.12 -24.10 15.93
C TYR A 124 -7.95 -24.81 15.18
N PRO A 125 -7.52 -26.02 15.61
CA PRO A 125 -6.25 -26.62 15.13
C PRO A 125 -6.18 -26.89 13.63
N LYS A 126 -7.34 -27.08 12.98
CA LYS A 126 -7.44 -27.33 11.53
C LYS A 126 -7.76 -26.08 10.72
N ALA A 127 -8.02 -24.95 11.38
CA ALA A 127 -8.37 -23.71 10.69
C ALA A 127 -7.15 -23.15 9.95
N LYS A 128 -7.37 -22.69 8.73
CA LYS A 128 -6.39 -21.91 7.96
C LYS A 128 -6.35 -20.46 8.47
N ILE A 129 -5.32 -19.73 8.07
CA ILE A 129 -5.03 -18.36 8.52
C ILE A 129 -6.25 -17.43 8.40
N ASN A 130 -6.98 -17.46 7.28
CA ASN A 130 -8.17 -16.63 7.09
C ASN A 130 -9.24 -16.86 8.16
N LYS A 131 -9.47 -18.11 8.57
CA LYS A 131 -10.43 -18.46 9.62
C LYS A 131 -9.97 -18.00 11.00
N ILE A 132 -8.67 -18.05 11.27
CA ILE A 132 -8.09 -17.48 12.49
C ILE A 132 -8.28 -15.96 12.55
N LEU A 133 -8.02 -15.23 11.44
CA LEU A 133 -8.27 -13.79 11.39
C LEU A 133 -9.75 -13.45 11.54
N GLN A 134 -10.65 -14.24 10.97
CA GLN A 134 -12.11 -14.07 11.17
C GLN A 134 -12.52 -14.29 12.63
N ALA A 135 -11.90 -15.24 13.33
CA ALA A 135 -12.16 -15.47 14.75
C ALA A 135 -11.63 -14.32 15.63
N LEU A 136 -10.50 -13.72 15.26
CA LEU A 136 -9.92 -12.58 15.96
C LEU A 136 -10.65 -11.25 15.67
N SER A 137 -11.33 -11.14 14.52
CA SER A 137 -11.83 -9.85 14.04
C SER A 137 -12.82 -9.14 14.95
N PRO A 138 -13.80 -9.79 15.62
CA PRO A 138 -14.79 -9.06 16.43
C PRO A 138 -14.15 -8.22 17.53
N ALA A 139 -13.30 -8.83 18.36
CA ALA A 139 -12.61 -8.10 19.44
C ALA A 139 -11.62 -7.06 18.90
N SER A 140 -11.01 -7.31 17.74
CA SER A 140 -10.16 -6.32 17.06
C SER A 140 -10.95 -5.15 16.51
N GLU A 141 -12.17 -5.35 16.00
CA GLU A 141 -13.06 -4.28 15.55
C GLU A 141 -13.46 -3.37 16.70
N ASP A 142 -13.84 -3.93 17.84
CA ASP A 142 -14.21 -3.15 19.02
C ASP A 142 -13.07 -2.23 19.48
N ARG A 143 -11.86 -2.78 19.64
CA ARG A 143 -10.67 -2.00 20.01
C ARG A 143 -10.31 -0.95 18.96
N LEU A 144 -10.46 -1.29 17.67
CA LEU A 144 -10.16 -0.37 16.58
C LEU A 144 -11.13 0.81 16.57
N ILE A 145 -12.42 0.53 16.78
CA ILE A 145 -13.48 1.52 16.91
C ILE A 145 -13.15 2.47 18.06
N ASP A 146 -12.80 1.95 19.24
CA ASP A 146 -12.50 2.78 20.41
C ASP A 146 -11.32 3.74 20.17
N LEU A 147 -10.23 3.25 19.56
CA LEU A 147 -9.08 4.09 19.19
C LEU A 147 -9.46 5.17 18.16
N GLN A 148 -10.32 4.84 17.20
CA GLN A 148 -10.81 5.80 16.21
C GLN A 148 -11.69 6.87 16.86
N LYS A 149 -12.61 6.48 17.76
CA LYS A 149 -13.47 7.40 18.52
C LYS A 149 -12.63 8.40 19.32
N GLN A 150 -11.64 7.93 20.07
CA GLN A 150 -10.73 8.79 20.83
C GLN A 150 -10.00 9.81 19.93
N THR A 151 -9.62 9.39 18.72
CA THR A 151 -8.98 10.30 17.75
C THR A 151 -9.97 11.33 17.22
N PHE A 152 -11.21 10.93 16.93
CA PHE A 152 -12.27 11.84 16.49
C PHE A 152 -12.64 12.85 17.58
N GLU A 153 -12.66 12.44 18.85
CA GLU A 153 -12.85 13.33 20.00
C GLU A 153 -11.74 14.38 20.11
N GLN A 154 -10.47 13.97 19.96
CA GLN A 154 -9.35 14.92 19.93
C GLN A 154 -9.51 15.95 18.81
N ILE A 155 -9.90 15.51 17.62
CA ILE A 155 -10.10 16.40 16.45
C ILE A 155 -11.26 17.36 16.69
N ILE A 156 -12.43 16.87 17.13
CA ILE A 156 -13.61 17.72 17.27
C ILE A 156 -13.45 18.75 18.40
N ASN A 157 -12.69 18.43 19.45
CA ASN A 157 -12.37 19.38 20.52
C ASN A 157 -11.57 20.60 20.03
N LEU A 158 -10.85 20.46 18.91
CA LEU A 158 -10.12 21.55 18.26
C LEU A 158 -10.98 22.41 17.33
N LYS A 159 -12.27 22.11 17.14
CA LYS A 159 -13.14 22.88 16.21
C LYS A 159 -13.14 24.38 16.47
N LYS A 160 -12.92 24.81 17.73
CA LYS A 160 -12.86 26.22 18.12
C LYS A 160 -11.71 26.98 17.43
N LEU A 161 -10.67 26.28 16.98
CA LEU A 161 -9.56 26.84 16.19
C LEU A 161 -9.97 27.18 14.75
N LEU A 162 -11.14 26.72 14.29
CA LEU A 162 -11.64 26.96 12.94
C LEU A 162 -12.68 28.09 12.91
N PRO A 163 -12.85 28.78 11.77
CA PRO A 163 -13.98 29.69 11.53
C PRO A 163 -15.33 28.96 11.55
N GLU A 164 -16.41 29.70 11.81
CA GLU A 164 -17.74 29.14 12.09
C GLU A 164 -18.31 28.26 10.96
N ASN A 165 -18.14 28.67 9.70
CA ASN A 165 -18.56 27.86 8.54
C ASN A 165 -17.87 26.48 8.51
N SER A 166 -16.58 26.44 8.84
CA SER A 166 -15.74 25.25 8.79
C SER A 166 -15.99 24.30 9.98
N ARG A 167 -16.50 24.83 11.10
CA ARG A 167 -16.91 24.03 12.26
C ARG A 167 -18.04 23.07 11.90
N SER A 168 -19.04 23.55 11.17
CA SER A 168 -20.19 22.73 10.75
C SER A 168 -19.75 21.62 9.79
N GLU A 169 -18.82 21.92 8.88
CA GLU A 169 -18.25 20.92 7.97
C GLU A 169 -17.44 19.86 8.72
N LEU A 170 -16.64 20.26 9.71
CA LEU A 170 -15.89 19.36 10.57
C LEU A 170 -16.83 18.45 11.39
N GLU A 171 -17.86 19.01 12.02
CA GLU A 171 -18.86 18.26 12.77
C GLU A 171 -19.53 17.19 11.90
N ARG A 172 -19.93 17.57 10.68
CA ARG A 172 -20.49 16.64 9.69
C ARG A 172 -19.51 15.55 9.29
N LEU A 173 -18.24 15.88 9.06
CA LEU A 173 -17.19 14.91 8.76
C LEU A 173 -17.00 13.90 9.91
N ILE A 174 -16.95 14.39 11.15
CA ILE A 174 -16.79 13.56 12.35
C ILE A 174 -18.01 12.66 12.54
N GLN A 175 -19.22 13.19 12.43
CA GLN A 175 -20.45 12.40 12.56
C GLN A 175 -20.53 11.28 11.51
N ASN A 176 -20.28 11.62 10.23
CA ASN A 176 -20.23 10.62 9.16
C ASN A 176 -19.15 9.55 9.42
N SER A 177 -18.04 9.93 10.06
CA SER A 177 -16.97 9.00 10.41
C SER A 177 -17.38 8.07 11.56
N TYR A 178 -18.10 8.58 12.57
CA TYR A 178 -18.74 7.75 13.60
C TYR A 178 -19.73 6.76 13.00
N ASP A 179 -20.56 7.20 12.04
CA ASP A 179 -21.50 6.30 11.37
C ASP A 179 -20.78 5.22 10.57
N CYS A 180 -19.69 5.56 9.87
CA CYS A 180 -18.85 4.58 9.17
C CYS A 180 -18.29 3.50 10.11
N ILE A 181 -17.67 3.89 11.22
CA ILE A 181 -16.99 2.93 12.12
C ILE A 181 -17.98 2.06 12.89
N ASN A 182 -19.19 2.55 13.15
CA ASN A 182 -20.27 1.78 13.79
C ASN A 182 -21.14 1.02 12.77
N GLY A 183 -20.75 0.98 11.49
CA GLY A 183 -21.49 0.27 10.45
C GLY A 183 -22.91 0.79 10.21
N LYS A 184 -23.15 2.09 10.41
CA LYS A 184 -24.43 2.76 10.16
C LYS A 184 -24.46 3.35 8.75
N ALA A 185 -25.62 3.27 8.09
CA ALA A 185 -25.82 3.96 6.83
C ALA A 185 -26.06 5.45 7.08
N PHE A 186 -25.45 6.32 6.27
CA PHE A 186 -25.61 7.77 6.34
C PHE A 186 -25.66 8.37 4.93
N ILE A 187 -26.12 9.62 4.82
CA ILE A 187 -26.18 10.33 3.55
C ILE A 187 -24.77 10.80 3.21
N GLN A 188 -24.16 10.15 2.22
CA GLN A 188 -22.83 10.49 1.73
C GLN A 188 -22.93 11.19 0.38
N GLU A 189 -22.20 12.31 0.24
CA GLU A 189 -22.07 13.02 -1.02
C GLU A 189 -21.49 12.13 -2.12
N TYR A 190 -22.10 12.19 -3.31
CA TYR A 190 -21.63 11.50 -4.49
C TYR A 190 -20.34 12.13 -5.05
N SER A 191 -19.31 11.31 -5.26
CA SER A 191 -18.07 11.70 -5.93
C SER A 191 -17.83 10.87 -7.18
N ALA A 192 -18.02 11.49 -8.36
CA ALA A 192 -17.74 10.85 -9.65
C ALA A 192 -16.27 10.42 -9.80
N LYS A 193 -15.34 11.21 -9.24
CA LYS A 193 -13.91 10.88 -9.26
C LYS A 193 -13.60 9.62 -8.44
N GLU A 194 -14.19 9.52 -7.25
CA GLU A 194 -14.02 8.34 -6.38
C GLU A 194 -14.61 7.09 -7.05
N PHE A 195 -15.83 7.20 -7.59
CA PHE A 195 -16.47 6.10 -8.31
C PHE A 195 -15.63 5.65 -9.52
N ASN A 196 -15.15 6.59 -10.34
CA ASN A 196 -14.27 6.28 -11.48
C ASN A 196 -13.00 5.55 -11.05
N TYR A 197 -12.32 6.05 -10.01
CA TYR A 197 -11.11 5.44 -9.48
C TYR A 197 -11.35 4.00 -8.98
N GLN A 198 -12.40 3.79 -8.17
CA GLN A 198 -12.75 2.47 -7.66
C GLN A 198 -13.13 1.52 -8.79
N LEU A 199 -13.91 1.98 -9.76
CA LEU A 199 -14.35 1.19 -10.89
C LEU A 199 -13.20 0.77 -11.80
N LYS A 200 -12.26 1.68 -12.11
CA LYS A 200 -11.05 1.36 -12.90
C LYS A 200 -10.17 0.30 -12.22
N LYS A 201 -10.09 0.33 -10.89
CA LYS A 201 -9.35 -0.69 -10.14
C LYS A 201 -10.06 -2.06 -10.22
N LEU A 202 -11.37 -2.07 -10.08
CA LEU A 202 -12.17 -3.30 -10.08
C LEU A 202 -12.36 -3.90 -11.49
N SER A 203 -12.36 -3.07 -12.53
CA SER A 203 -12.57 -3.52 -13.90
C SER A 203 -11.42 -4.37 -14.45
N GLY A 204 -10.25 -4.36 -13.81
CA GLY A 204 -9.16 -5.29 -14.08
C GLY A 204 -9.48 -6.75 -13.73
N ALA A 205 -10.49 -7.00 -12.91
CA ALA A 205 -10.98 -8.34 -12.57
C ALA A 205 -12.14 -8.81 -13.47
N LEU A 206 -12.48 -8.04 -14.53
CA LEU A 206 -13.43 -8.49 -15.54
C LEU A 206 -12.75 -9.49 -16.48
N ASN A 207 -13.53 -10.44 -16.99
CA ASN A 207 -13.05 -11.54 -17.81
C ASN A 207 -12.71 -11.10 -19.23
N LYS A 208 -13.42 -10.10 -19.76
CA LYS A 208 -13.27 -9.64 -21.16
C LYS A 208 -12.62 -8.26 -21.23
N PRO A 209 -11.46 -8.12 -21.90
CA PRO A 209 -10.80 -6.83 -22.08
C PRO A 209 -11.70 -5.75 -22.71
N GLN A 210 -12.60 -6.15 -23.62
CA GLN A 210 -13.54 -5.24 -24.25
C GLN A 210 -14.57 -4.68 -23.25
N THR A 211 -15.01 -5.50 -22.29
CA THR A 211 -15.91 -5.05 -21.21
C THR A 211 -15.18 -4.10 -20.27
N THR A 212 -13.93 -4.40 -19.92
CA THR A 212 -13.07 -3.50 -19.12
C THR A 212 -12.95 -2.13 -19.79
N ALA A 213 -12.62 -2.08 -21.08
CA ALA A 213 -12.54 -0.82 -21.83
C ALA A 213 -13.90 -0.09 -21.88
N TYR A 214 -14.99 -0.82 -22.15
CA TYR A 214 -16.34 -0.28 -22.18
C TYR A 214 -16.75 0.37 -20.85
N VAL A 215 -16.54 -0.34 -19.74
CA VAL A 215 -16.82 0.14 -18.37
C VAL A 215 -15.98 1.36 -18.03
N ASN A 216 -14.68 1.34 -18.33
CA ASN A 216 -13.78 2.46 -18.04
C ASN A 216 -14.14 3.72 -18.83
N ASN A 217 -14.48 3.59 -20.11
CA ASN A 217 -14.92 4.71 -20.95
C ASN A 217 -16.21 5.34 -20.42
N MET A 218 -17.17 4.54 -19.96
CA MET A 218 -18.39 5.05 -19.33
C MET A 218 -18.10 5.75 -17.99
N ALA A 219 -17.17 5.21 -17.20
CA ALA A 219 -16.74 5.83 -15.95
C ALA A 219 -16.14 7.23 -16.18
N ASP A 220 -15.37 7.41 -17.27
CA ASP A 220 -14.75 8.69 -17.61
C ASP A 220 -15.77 9.77 -17.94
N LEU A 221 -16.89 9.40 -18.58
CA LEU A 221 -17.98 10.32 -18.84
C LEU A 221 -18.51 10.96 -17.56
N LEU A 222 -18.65 10.19 -16.47
CA LEU A 222 -19.20 10.68 -15.20
C LEU A 222 -18.34 11.78 -14.56
N THR A 223 -17.05 11.86 -14.90
CA THR A 223 -16.13 12.85 -14.34
C THR A 223 -16.14 14.20 -15.06
N HIS A 224 -16.94 14.33 -16.13
CA HIS A 224 -16.99 15.55 -16.92
C HIS A 224 -17.43 16.76 -16.05
N PRO A 225 -16.77 17.94 -16.15
CA PRO A 225 -17.05 19.10 -15.29
C PRO A 225 -18.49 19.61 -15.32
N ILE A 226 -19.22 19.33 -16.41
CA ILE A 226 -20.64 19.73 -16.56
C ILE A 226 -21.52 19.26 -15.41
N TYR A 227 -21.21 18.09 -14.82
CA TYR A 227 -22.02 17.52 -13.74
C TYR A 227 -21.87 18.28 -12.41
N LYS A 228 -20.82 19.12 -12.28
CA LYS A 228 -20.61 20.00 -11.13
C LYS A 228 -21.07 21.44 -11.37
N ALA A 229 -21.18 21.87 -12.62
CA ALA A 229 -21.55 23.23 -12.95
C ALA A 229 -23.06 23.43 -12.73
N ALA A 230 -23.48 24.02 -11.60
CA ALA A 230 -24.89 24.18 -11.24
C ALA A 230 -25.72 24.82 -12.38
N ASP A 231 -25.24 25.94 -12.92
CA ASP A 231 -26.01 26.81 -13.83
C ASP A 231 -25.86 26.45 -15.32
N LYS A 232 -25.13 25.38 -15.66
CA LYS A 232 -24.92 24.97 -17.05
C LYS A 232 -25.73 23.72 -17.38
N PRO A 233 -26.77 23.78 -18.25
CA PRO A 233 -27.53 22.60 -18.63
C PRO A 233 -26.69 21.63 -19.46
N LEU A 234 -27.15 20.38 -19.56
CA LEU A 234 -26.54 19.43 -20.48
C LEU A 234 -26.77 19.87 -21.92
N ASN A 235 -25.84 19.54 -22.81
CA ASN A 235 -25.95 19.87 -24.23
C ASN A 235 -25.91 18.61 -25.10
N ASN A 236 -26.35 18.77 -26.35
CA ASN A 236 -26.43 17.69 -27.33
C ASN A 236 -25.07 17.04 -27.61
N LYS A 237 -23.96 17.79 -27.57
CA LYS A 237 -22.61 17.23 -27.79
C LYS A 237 -22.24 16.21 -26.71
N ILE A 238 -22.50 16.53 -25.46
CA ILE A 238 -22.28 15.62 -24.33
C ILE A 238 -23.20 14.41 -24.46
N MET A 239 -24.48 14.64 -24.76
CA MET A 239 -25.45 13.56 -24.89
C MET A 239 -25.11 12.60 -26.04
N SER A 240 -24.72 13.11 -27.21
CA SER A 240 -24.25 12.29 -28.33
C SER A 240 -23.03 11.44 -27.95
N ASN A 241 -22.10 11.98 -27.16
CA ASN A 241 -20.98 11.21 -26.66
C ASN A 241 -21.42 10.10 -25.68
N VAL A 242 -22.37 10.40 -24.79
CA VAL A 242 -22.97 9.40 -23.88
C VAL A 242 -23.64 8.28 -24.67
N LEU A 243 -24.49 8.59 -25.66
CA LEU A 243 -25.19 7.60 -26.48
C LEU A 243 -24.21 6.71 -27.24
N ARG A 244 -23.22 7.31 -27.89
CA ARG A 244 -22.15 6.60 -28.61
C ARG A 244 -21.38 5.66 -27.67
N THR A 245 -20.94 6.15 -26.52
CA THR A 245 -20.11 5.38 -25.57
C THR A 245 -20.90 4.26 -24.91
N THR A 246 -22.16 4.52 -24.54
CA THR A 246 -23.05 3.50 -23.94
C THR A 246 -23.63 2.53 -24.97
N LYS A 247 -23.36 2.73 -26.27
CA LYS A 247 -23.94 1.97 -27.39
C LYS A 247 -25.47 1.96 -27.35
N SER A 248 -26.07 3.10 -27.02
CA SER A 248 -27.53 3.24 -26.92
C SER A 248 -28.04 4.08 -28.08
N PRO A 249 -29.08 3.63 -28.81
CA PRO A 249 -29.58 4.34 -29.99
C PRO A 249 -30.27 5.66 -29.61
N HIS A 250 -30.97 5.68 -28.48
CA HIS A 250 -31.64 6.86 -27.96
C HIS A 250 -31.74 6.78 -26.43
N TYR A 251 -31.96 7.93 -25.79
CA TYR A 251 -32.35 8.05 -24.40
C TYR A 251 -33.23 9.28 -24.27
N ASN A 252 -34.51 9.08 -23.97
CA ASN A 252 -35.49 10.17 -23.93
C ASN A 252 -35.31 10.97 -22.65
N ILE A 253 -34.78 12.18 -22.77
CA ILE A 253 -34.56 13.09 -21.65
C ILE A 253 -34.64 14.54 -22.10
N ASP A 254 -35.33 15.36 -21.31
CA ASP A 254 -35.22 16.81 -21.41
C ASP A 254 -33.92 17.27 -20.77
N LEU A 255 -32.97 17.72 -21.60
CA LEU A 255 -31.64 18.18 -21.19
C LEU A 255 -31.66 19.49 -20.38
N THR A 256 -32.78 20.22 -20.41
CA THR A 256 -32.96 21.49 -19.70
C THR A 256 -33.55 21.29 -18.30
N SER A 257 -34.10 20.11 -18.01
CA SER A 257 -34.68 19.80 -16.70
C SER A 257 -33.64 19.83 -15.57
N ASN A 258 -34.05 20.29 -14.38
CA ASN A 258 -33.16 20.41 -13.21
C ASN A 258 -32.50 19.08 -12.79
N ASN A 259 -33.15 17.94 -13.07
CA ASN A 259 -32.61 16.61 -12.77
C ASN A 259 -31.98 15.90 -13.98
N ALA A 260 -31.78 16.60 -15.10
CA ALA A 260 -31.24 15.99 -16.32
C ALA A 260 -29.87 15.32 -16.09
N LYS A 261 -28.98 16.03 -15.35
CA LYS A 261 -27.65 15.56 -14.99
C LYS A 261 -27.69 14.26 -14.20
N GLU A 262 -28.50 14.23 -13.15
CA GLU A 262 -28.69 13.06 -12.29
C GLU A 262 -29.21 11.86 -13.10
N LYS A 263 -30.24 12.08 -13.92
CA LYS A 263 -30.83 11.03 -14.79
C LYS A 263 -29.81 10.47 -15.79
N VAL A 264 -28.95 11.30 -16.39
CA VAL A 264 -27.89 10.83 -17.29
C VAL A 264 -26.83 10.05 -16.51
N GLN A 265 -26.44 10.49 -15.33
CA GLN A 265 -25.48 9.78 -14.49
C GLN A 265 -26.03 8.40 -14.06
N LEU A 266 -27.29 8.33 -13.62
CA LEU A 266 -27.98 7.08 -13.31
C LEU A 266 -28.05 6.14 -14.51
N PHE A 267 -28.34 6.67 -15.70
CA PHE A 267 -28.34 5.91 -16.95
C PHE A 267 -26.96 5.28 -17.23
N ILE A 268 -25.88 6.06 -17.11
CA ILE A 268 -24.52 5.56 -17.30
C ILE A 268 -24.18 4.49 -16.25
N ILE A 269 -24.50 4.71 -14.97
CA ILE A 269 -24.25 3.75 -13.89
C ILE A 269 -25.04 2.44 -14.12
N ASN A 270 -26.28 2.52 -14.61
CA ASN A 270 -27.08 1.34 -14.95
C ASN A 270 -26.47 0.54 -16.11
N LYS A 271 -25.88 1.21 -17.11
CA LYS A 271 -25.18 0.53 -18.21
C LYS A 271 -23.91 -0.18 -17.72
N ILE A 272 -23.15 0.45 -16.82
CA ILE A 272 -22.01 -0.18 -16.15
C ILE A 272 -22.45 -1.41 -15.35
N LYS A 273 -23.52 -1.29 -14.54
CA LYS A 273 -24.06 -2.40 -13.75
C LYS A 273 -24.44 -3.58 -14.64
N LYS A 274 -25.16 -3.34 -15.73
CA LYS A 274 -25.56 -4.39 -16.69
C LYS A 274 -24.36 -5.10 -17.31
N ALA A 275 -23.29 -4.36 -17.63
CA ALA A 275 -22.06 -4.96 -18.13
C ALA A 275 -21.40 -5.88 -17.09
N ALA A 276 -21.42 -5.50 -15.82
CA ALA A 276 -20.91 -6.32 -14.72
C ALA A 276 -21.81 -7.55 -14.43
N GLU A 277 -23.13 -7.41 -14.52
CA GLU A 277 -24.10 -8.52 -14.43
C GLU A 277 -23.82 -9.60 -15.48
N ASN A 278 -23.55 -9.20 -16.73
CA ASN A 278 -23.21 -10.14 -17.81
C ASN A 278 -21.91 -10.93 -17.56
N GLU A 279 -21.07 -10.50 -16.62
CA GLU A 279 -19.85 -11.19 -16.21
C GLU A 279 -19.91 -11.73 -14.78
N ASN A 280 -21.08 -11.69 -14.14
CA ASN A 280 -21.29 -12.11 -12.76
C ASN A 280 -20.35 -11.40 -11.74
N ASN A 281 -19.95 -10.15 -12.01
CA ASN A 281 -19.03 -9.40 -11.14
C ASN A 281 -19.80 -8.68 -10.03
N THR A 282 -20.04 -9.37 -8.92
CA THR A 282 -20.80 -8.85 -7.75
C THR A 282 -20.18 -7.61 -7.13
N THR A 283 -18.86 -7.47 -7.18
CA THR A 283 -18.15 -6.31 -6.60
C THR A 283 -18.49 -5.01 -7.33
N ILE A 284 -18.48 -5.02 -8.67
CA ILE A 284 -18.85 -3.84 -9.47
C ILE A 284 -20.36 -3.56 -9.36
N ILE A 285 -21.19 -4.62 -9.33
CA ILE A 285 -22.64 -4.50 -9.12
C ILE A 285 -22.94 -3.75 -7.82
N ASN A 286 -22.32 -4.18 -6.71
CA ASN A 286 -22.47 -3.56 -5.40
C ASN A 286 -21.98 -2.11 -5.39
N LEU A 287 -20.85 -1.84 -6.04
CA LEU A 287 -20.33 -0.48 -6.19
C LEU A 287 -21.36 0.42 -6.91
N CYS A 288 -21.91 -0.03 -8.03
CA CYS A 288 -22.94 0.71 -8.76
C CYS A 288 -24.18 0.98 -7.90
N ASP A 289 -24.66 0.01 -7.13
CA ASP A 289 -25.85 0.18 -6.30
C ASP A 289 -25.63 1.15 -5.14
N VAL A 290 -24.46 1.10 -4.48
CA VAL A 290 -24.07 2.08 -3.48
C VAL A 290 -23.97 3.48 -4.10
N THR A 291 -23.37 3.60 -5.28
CA THR A 291 -23.22 4.88 -5.97
C THR A 291 -24.58 5.48 -6.38
N LYS A 292 -25.54 4.67 -6.81
CA LYS A 292 -26.91 5.15 -7.09
C LYS A 292 -27.56 5.71 -5.84
N LYS A 293 -27.46 5.02 -4.71
CA LYS A 293 -27.99 5.52 -3.43
C LYS A 293 -27.40 6.89 -3.08
N ARG A 294 -26.08 7.02 -3.16
CA ARG A 294 -25.37 8.30 -2.93
C ARG A 294 -25.81 9.41 -3.88
N LEU A 295 -25.96 9.10 -5.17
CA LEU A 295 -26.40 10.05 -6.18
C LEU A 295 -27.84 10.53 -5.92
N LEU A 296 -28.71 9.65 -5.42
CA LEU A 296 -30.11 9.94 -5.04
C LEU A 296 -30.26 10.52 -3.63
N GLY A 297 -29.16 10.85 -2.94
CA GLY A 297 -29.21 11.37 -1.56
C GLY A 297 -29.72 10.37 -0.52
N GLN A 298 -29.70 9.07 -0.82
CA GLN A 298 -30.17 8.01 0.08
C GLN A 298 -29.06 7.52 1.01
N PRO A 299 -29.40 7.07 2.24
CA PRO A 299 -28.42 6.46 3.13
C PRO A 299 -27.70 5.28 2.49
N ALA A 300 -26.37 5.28 2.61
CA ALA A 300 -25.51 4.22 2.09
C ALA A 300 -24.46 3.83 3.14
N TYR A 301 -24.12 2.54 3.17
CA TYR A 301 -23.01 2.05 3.99
C TYR A 301 -21.68 2.40 3.33
N SER A 302 -20.72 2.85 4.14
CA SER A 302 -19.34 3.04 3.70
C SER A 302 -18.39 2.52 4.77
N LYS A 303 -17.29 1.90 4.34
CA LYS A 303 -16.18 1.59 5.25
C LYS A 303 -15.42 2.88 5.56
N PHE A 304 -15.00 3.04 6.82
CA PHE A 304 -14.11 4.13 7.19
C PHE A 304 -12.76 3.97 6.49
N SER A 305 -12.14 5.09 6.11
CA SER A 305 -10.83 5.12 5.48
C SER A 305 -10.05 6.33 5.99
N ASN A 306 -8.93 6.11 6.66
CA ASN A 306 -8.03 7.17 7.13
C ASN A 306 -7.66 8.13 5.99
N LYS A 307 -7.34 7.62 4.79
CA LYS A 307 -6.97 8.45 3.63
C LYS A 307 -8.08 9.42 3.22
N ALA A 308 -9.28 8.89 3.00
CA ALA A 308 -10.46 9.69 2.67
C ALA A 308 -10.81 10.70 3.77
N PHE A 309 -10.70 10.30 5.04
CA PHE A 309 -10.93 11.19 6.18
C PHE A 309 -9.91 12.34 6.21
N THR A 310 -8.61 12.04 6.17
CA THR A 310 -7.53 13.04 6.16
C THR A 310 -7.64 13.97 4.95
N TYR A 311 -7.97 13.44 3.77
CA TYR A 311 -8.18 14.27 2.59
C TYR A 311 -9.32 15.27 2.78
N LYS A 312 -10.48 14.83 3.25
CA LYS A 312 -11.62 15.72 3.52
C LYS A 312 -11.32 16.72 4.64
N LEU A 313 -10.59 16.31 5.67
CA LEU A 313 -10.16 17.22 6.72
C LEU A 313 -9.26 18.31 6.16
N ASN A 314 -8.29 17.95 5.31
CA ASN A 314 -7.41 18.93 4.67
C ASN A 314 -8.17 19.87 3.75
N GLU A 315 -9.18 19.40 3.00
CA GLU A 315 -10.05 20.29 2.22
C GLU A 315 -10.76 21.33 3.13
N ILE A 316 -11.27 20.91 4.30
CA ILE A 316 -11.89 21.83 5.27
C ILE A 316 -10.86 22.86 5.77
N LEU A 317 -9.64 22.41 6.10
CA LEU A 317 -8.56 23.26 6.61
C LEU A 317 -7.98 24.22 5.56
N GLU A 318 -8.02 23.84 4.28
CA GLU A 318 -7.61 24.70 3.16
C GLU A 318 -8.67 25.78 2.89
N ASN A 319 -9.95 25.41 2.92
CA ASN A 319 -11.06 26.34 2.70
C ASN A 319 -11.26 27.36 3.84
N SER A 320 -10.79 27.03 5.05
CA SER A 320 -10.91 27.87 6.23
C SER A 320 -9.85 28.96 6.37
N SER A 321 -8.88 29.04 5.43
CA SER A 321 -7.68 29.88 5.58
C SER A 321 -6.90 29.60 6.87
N SER A 322 -6.90 28.35 7.35
CA SER A 322 -6.19 27.98 8.58
C SER A 322 -4.67 28.14 8.43
N THR A 323 -4.01 28.55 9.51
CA THR A 323 -2.55 28.67 9.57
C THR A 323 -1.89 27.30 9.45
N ASP A 324 -0.63 27.28 9.02
CA ASP A 324 0.12 26.02 8.89
C ASP A 324 0.32 25.32 10.24
N GLU A 325 0.43 26.08 11.34
CA GLU A 325 0.45 25.54 12.71
C GLU A 325 -0.84 24.78 13.05
N ILE A 326 -2.01 25.34 12.71
CA ILE A 326 -3.29 24.66 12.93
C ILE A 326 -3.35 23.39 12.09
N LYS A 327 -2.97 23.46 10.81
CA LYS A 327 -2.93 22.28 9.94
C LYS A 327 -2.03 21.20 10.50
N GLU A 328 -0.86 21.56 11.03
CA GLU A 328 0.07 20.63 11.63
C GLU A 328 -0.53 19.94 12.87
N ILE A 329 -1.20 20.68 13.76
CA ILE A 329 -1.89 20.10 14.93
C ILE A 329 -2.91 19.04 14.51
N PHE A 330 -3.79 19.37 13.55
CA PHE A 330 -4.80 18.44 13.04
C PHE A 330 -4.15 17.22 12.36
N ASN A 331 -3.12 17.42 11.53
CA ASN A 331 -2.39 16.36 10.86
C ASN A 331 -1.69 15.42 11.84
N ASN A 332 -1.09 15.96 12.90
CA ASN A 332 -0.44 15.18 13.96
C ASN A 332 -1.43 14.27 14.69
N ILE A 333 -2.65 14.73 14.94
CA ILE A 333 -3.70 13.89 15.53
C ILE A 333 -4.18 12.84 14.51
N CYS A 334 -4.43 13.22 13.25
CA CYS A 334 -4.80 12.28 12.20
C CYS A 334 -3.76 11.18 11.97
N ASN A 335 -2.48 11.47 12.12
CA ASN A 335 -1.40 10.50 11.97
C ASN A 335 -1.45 9.38 13.02
N LYS A 336 -2.14 9.60 14.16
CA LYS A 336 -2.39 8.60 15.19
C LYS A 336 -3.50 7.61 14.82
N LEU A 337 -4.28 7.87 13.77
CA LEU A 337 -5.30 6.92 13.32
C LEU A 337 -4.65 5.56 12.99
N PRO A 338 -5.25 4.45 13.47
CA PRO A 338 -4.66 3.13 13.35
C PRO A 338 -4.53 2.70 11.88
N LYS A 339 -3.34 2.23 11.49
CA LYS A 339 -3.00 1.73 10.15
C LYS A 339 -2.56 0.27 10.25
N SER A 340 -2.72 -0.51 9.19
CA SER A 340 -2.28 -1.92 9.18
C SER A 340 -0.77 -2.10 9.35
N SER A 341 0.03 -1.03 9.29
CA SER A 341 1.47 -1.04 9.52
C SER A 341 1.89 -0.77 10.97
N ASN A 342 0.98 -0.24 11.80
CA ASN A 342 1.27 0.13 13.18
C ASN A 342 0.20 -0.34 14.19
N SER A 343 -0.85 -1.03 13.74
CA SER A 343 -1.90 -1.57 14.59
C SER A 343 -2.24 -3.00 14.14
N ILE A 344 -2.10 -3.94 15.08
CA ILE A 344 -2.46 -5.36 14.90
C ILE A 344 -3.95 -5.48 14.61
N ASP A 345 -4.78 -4.74 15.36
CA ASP A 345 -6.23 -4.73 15.17
C ASP A 345 -6.60 -4.22 13.76
N ALA A 346 -5.98 -3.12 13.30
CA ALA A 346 -6.18 -2.64 11.94
C ALA A 346 -5.72 -3.66 10.88
N PHE A 347 -4.63 -4.41 11.14
CA PHE A 347 -4.18 -5.48 10.26
C PHE A 347 -5.21 -6.60 10.18
N ILE A 348 -5.70 -7.10 11.32
CA ILE A 348 -6.69 -8.19 11.39
C ILE A 348 -7.97 -7.79 10.65
N VAL A 349 -8.55 -6.63 10.97
CA VAL A 349 -9.81 -6.15 10.38
C VAL A 349 -9.68 -5.93 8.87
N LYS A 350 -8.55 -5.39 8.41
CA LYS A 350 -8.29 -5.19 6.97
C LYS A 350 -8.20 -6.50 6.19
N ASN A 351 -7.73 -7.57 6.84
CA ASN A 351 -7.39 -8.84 6.19
C ASN A 351 -8.37 -9.99 6.51
N LYS A 352 -9.42 -9.77 7.33
CA LYS A 352 -10.37 -10.82 7.75
C LYS A 352 -11.08 -11.55 6.61
N ASP A 353 -11.30 -10.86 5.49
CA ASP A 353 -11.97 -11.42 4.31
C ASP A 353 -10.98 -11.76 3.18
N ALA A 354 -9.68 -11.60 3.43
CA ALA A 354 -8.65 -11.87 2.44
C ALA A 354 -8.35 -13.38 2.32
N THR A 355 -7.78 -13.78 1.19
CA THR A 355 -7.31 -15.16 1.00
C THR A 355 -6.08 -15.43 1.87
N ASN A 356 -5.81 -16.70 2.22
CA ASN A 356 -4.61 -17.04 3.01
C ASN A 356 -3.32 -16.49 2.41
N MET A 357 -3.18 -16.60 1.08
CA MET A 357 -2.02 -16.07 0.36
C MET A 357 -1.91 -14.55 0.51
N ALA A 358 -3.02 -13.82 0.39
CA ALA A 358 -3.03 -12.37 0.58
C ALA A 358 -2.68 -11.97 2.02
N ILE A 359 -3.16 -12.73 3.02
CA ILE A 359 -2.84 -12.47 4.43
C ILE A 359 -1.34 -12.67 4.70
N ILE A 360 -0.78 -13.80 4.26
CA ILE A 360 0.66 -14.08 4.42
C ILE A 360 1.49 -13.01 3.71
N ASN A 361 1.17 -12.68 2.45
CA ASN A 361 1.85 -11.61 1.72
C ASN A 361 1.80 -10.28 2.46
N ASN A 362 0.62 -9.87 2.95
CA ASN A 362 0.46 -8.59 3.64
C ASN A 362 1.20 -8.55 4.99
N LEU A 363 1.31 -9.69 5.68
CA LEU A 363 2.09 -9.81 6.91
C LEU A 363 3.59 -9.64 6.62
N LEU A 364 4.10 -10.39 5.64
CA LEU A 364 5.53 -10.40 5.32
C LEU A 364 6.00 -9.13 4.60
N ASP A 365 5.10 -8.42 3.90
CA ASP A 365 5.41 -7.25 3.07
C ASP A 365 6.26 -6.19 3.79
N GLN A 366 5.98 -5.95 5.07
CA GLN A 366 6.67 -4.95 5.88
C GLN A 366 8.12 -5.33 6.25
N TYR A 367 8.41 -6.62 6.22
CA TYR A 367 9.71 -7.20 6.59
C TYR A 367 10.51 -7.62 5.36
N MET A 368 10.06 -7.24 4.16
CA MET A 368 10.78 -7.51 2.92
C MET A 368 11.97 -6.58 2.74
N VAL A 369 13.03 -7.10 2.13
CA VAL A 369 14.17 -6.30 1.69
C VAL A 369 13.75 -5.32 0.60
N THR A 370 14.16 -4.07 0.74
CA THR A 370 14.01 -3.02 -0.27
C THR A 370 15.35 -2.36 -0.51
N ILE A 371 15.53 -1.80 -1.72
CA ILE A 371 16.65 -0.91 -2.00
C ILE A 371 16.19 0.48 -1.61
N GLU A 372 16.89 1.07 -0.66
CA GLU A 372 16.63 2.39 -0.15
C GLU A 372 17.57 3.41 -0.77
N HIS A 373 17.05 4.58 -1.11
CA HIS A 373 17.87 5.75 -1.42
C HIS A 373 18.19 6.47 -0.10
N ILE A 374 19.45 6.43 0.33
CA ILE A 374 19.88 7.01 1.62
C ILE A 374 19.55 8.51 1.66
N VAL A 375 19.99 9.25 0.64
CA VAL A 375 19.47 10.57 0.31
C VAL A 375 18.26 10.35 -0.61
N PRO A 376 17.04 10.76 -0.22
CA PRO A 376 15.85 10.56 -1.04
C PRO A 376 15.96 11.26 -2.41
N SER A 377 15.36 10.69 -3.46
CA SER A 377 15.36 11.31 -4.79
C SER A 377 14.70 12.70 -4.83
N SER A 378 13.76 12.97 -3.93
CA SER A 378 13.13 14.30 -3.78
C SER A 378 14.11 15.37 -3.26
N LYS A 379 15.25 14.95 -2.73
CA LYS A 379 16.37 15.80 -2.28
C LYS A 379 17.60 15.63 -3.20
N GLU A 380 17.36 15.30 -4.47
CA GLU A 380 18.39 15.13 -5.50
C GLU A 380 19.42 14.02 -5.19
N GLY A 381 19.02 13.03 -4.37
CA GLY A 381 19.87 11.88 -4.09
C GLY A 381 20.19 11.08 -5.35
N ALA A 382 21.47 10.70 -5.50
CA ALA A 382 21.96 9.95 -6.64
C ALA A 382 21.25 8.60 -6.79
N ASN A 383 21.14 8.11 -8.02
CA ASN A 383 20.47 6.85 -8.34
C ASN A 383 21.47 5.76 -8.71
N ASP A 384 22.44 5.55 -7.82
CA ASP A 384 23.51 4.57 -7.95
C ASP A 384 23.88 3.99 -6.57
N ILE A 385 24.83 3.06 -6.56
CA ILE A 385 25.21 2.27 -5.37
C ILE A 385 25.76 3.15 -4.25
N SER A 386 26.40 4.27 -4.58
CA SER A 386 26.95 5.20 -3.58
C SER A 386 25.87 5.85 -2.71
N ASN A 387 24.59 5.76 -3.11
CA ASN A 387 23.45 6.28 -2.38
C ASN A 387 22.40 5.20 -2.09
N TRP A 388 22.74 3.92 -2.23
CA TRP A 388 21.81 2.82 -1.97
C TRP A 388 22.16 2.02 -0.73
N ALA A 389 21.16 1.72 0.10
CA ALA A 389 21.26 0.79 1.21
C ALA A 389 20.17 -0.28 1.12
N LEU A 390 20.30 -1.35 1.90
CA LEU A 390 19.23 -2.32 2.08
C LEU A 390 18.49 -2.04 3.39
N ALA A 391 17.18 -1.86 3.28
CA ALA A 391 16.29 -1.57 4.40
C ALA A 391 15.04 -2.44 4.31
N CYS A 392 14.47 -2.80 5.46
CA CYS A 392 13.16 -3.46 5.45
C CYS A 392 12.11 -2.45 4.99
N LYS A 393 11.09 -2.91 4.29
CA LYS A 393 10.05 -2.05 3.71
C LYS A 393 9.41 -1.11 4.75
N LYS A 394 9.26 -1.59 5.99
CA LYS A 394 8.77 -0.77 7.11
C LYS A 394 9.68 0.39 7.44
N CYS A 395 10.98 0.16 7.65
CA CYS A 395 11.93 1.23 7.97
C CYS A 395 12.09 2.23 6.82
N ASN A 396 12.17 1.73 5.58
CA ASN A 396 12.15 2.56 4.37
C ASN A 396 10.89 3.47 4.36
N GLY A 397 9.71 2.88 4.61
CA GLY A 397 8.47 3.65 4.67
C GLY A 397 8.40 4.69 5.81
N ILE A 398 9.07 4.45 6.93
CA ILE A 398 9.17 5.41 8.05
C ILE A 398 10.13 6.56 7.69
N HIS A 399 11.26 6.24 7.04
CA HIS A 399 12.21 7.26 6.57
C HIS A 399 11.57 8.14 5.49
N GLY A 400 11.02 7.51 4.43
CA GLY A 400 10.32 8.20 3.36
C GLY A 400 11.18 9.28 2.70
N SER A 401 10.70 10.53 2.73
CA SER A 401 11.45 11.71 2.24
C SER A 401 11.93 12.63 3.37
N SER A 402 11.75 12.20 4.62
CA SER A 402 11.99 13.02 5.81
C SER A 402 13.48 13.28 6.01
N ASP A 403 13.81 14.41 6.63
CA ASP A 403 15.12 14.55 7.27
C ASP A 403 15.04 13.92 8.66
N ILE A 404 15.76 12.82 8.88
CA ILE A 404 15.72 12.09 10.14
C ILE A 404 16.90 12.44 11.06
N LYS A 405 17.65 13.51 10.74
CA LYS A 405 18.78 13.98 11.52
C LYS A 405 18.39 14.37 12.95
N THR A 406 17.35 15.18 13.09
CA THR A 406 16.94 15.76 14.38
C THR A 406 16.19 14.76 15.27
N ASN A 407 15.48 13.82 14.66
CA ASN A 407 14.67 12.83 15.37
C ASN A 407 14.82 11.45 14.72
N TYR A 408 16.01 10.86 14.88
CA TYR A 408 16.33 9.55 14.34
C TYR A 408 15.48 8.47 15.05
N PRO A 409 14.51 7.84 14.36
CA PRO A 409 13.51 6.97 15.00
C PRO A 409 13.93 5.50 15.04
N PHE A 410 15.18 5.19 14.73
CA PHE A 410 15.66 3.82 14.54
C PHE A 410 16.79 3.44 15.50
N ASP A 411 17.30 2.21 15.34
CA ASP A 411 18.40 1.69 16.16
C ASP A 411 19.72 2.33 15.73
N ARG A 412 20.41 3.02 16.65
CA ARG A 412 21.67 3.74 16.38
C ARG A 412 22.86 2.81 16.14
N GLU A 413 22.78 1.54 16.55
CA GLU A 413 23.86 0.56 16.36
C GLU A 413 23.75 -0.15 15.00
N ALA A 414 22.54 -0.25 14.44
CA ALA A 414 22.27 -0.95 13.19
C ALA A 414 23.12 -0.48 11.99
N PRO A 415 23.39 0.83 11.80
CA PRO A 415 24.23 1.28 10.70
C PRO A 415 25.65 0.69 10.77
N GLN A 416 26.27 0.63 11.94
CA GLN A 416 27.63 0.11 12.04
C GLN A 416 27.70 -1.38 11.69
N GLU A 417 26.73 -2.19 12.15
CA GLU A 417 26.65 -3.61 11.79
C GLU A 417 26.43 -3.81 10.28
N TYR A 418 25.56 -3.00 9.70
CA TYR A 418 25.31 -2.99 8.26
C TYR A 418 26.60 -2.71 7.48
N PHE A 419 27.28 -1.61 7.80
CA PHE A 419 28.49 -1.21 7.11
C PHE A 419 29.66 -2.17 7.36
N ASN A 420 29.77 -2.80 8.53
CA ASN A 420 30.76 -3.86 8.75
C ASN A 420 30.57 -5.00 7.74
N THR A 421 29.32 -5.40 7.47
CA THR A 421 29.02 -6.43 6.46
C THR A 421 29.37 -5.97 5.05
N ILE A 422 29.07 -4.71 4.70
CA ILE A 422 29.40 -4.11 3.41
C ILE A 422 30.93 -4.02 3.22
N ILE A 423 31.67 -3.63 4.26
CA ILE A 423 33.14 -3.58 4.27
C ILE A 423 33.72 -4.97 4.06
N ASP A 424 33.21 -5.99 4.74
CA ASP A 424 33.66 -7.37 4.56
C ASP A 424 33.42 -7.87 3.12
N ASP A 425 32.28 -7.50 2.53
CA ASP A 425 31.94 -7.85 1.15
C ASP A 425 32.72 -7.03 0.10
N CYS A 426 33.10 -5.80 0.44
CA CYS A 426 34.04 -5.00 -0.33
C CYS A 426 35.43 -5.64 -0.33
N ASN A 427 36.00 -5.87 0.86
CA ASN A 427 37.36 -6.33 1.06
C ASN A 427 37.63 -7.76 0.57
N ASN A 428 36.67 -8.67 0.73
CA ASN A 428 36.91 -10.11 0.53
C ASN A 428 36.23 -10.66 -0.72
N LYS A 429 35.26 -9.95 -1.30
CA LYS A 429 34.45 -10.46 -2.41
C LYS A 429 34.46 -9.52 -3.62
N ASN A 430 35.15 -8.38 -3.52
CA ASN A 430 35.20 -7.33 -4.53
C ASN A 430 33.81 -6.96 -5.04
N PHE A 431 32.79 -7.05 -4.17
CA PHE A 431 31.41 -6.78 -4.55
C PHE A 431 31.12 -5.28 -4.60
N PHE A 432 31.81 -4.48 -3.78
CA PHE A 432 31.67 -3.03 -3.72
C PHE A 432 32.99 -2.35 -4.08
N ASN A 433 32.91 -1.21 -4.75
CA ASN A 433 34.07 -0.31 -4.87
C ASN A 433 34.26 0.43 -3.51
N PRO A 434 35.47 0.50 -2.94
CA PRO A 434 35.72 1.23 -1.69
C PRO A 434 35.22 2.68 -1.70
N ASN A 435 35.28 3.36 -2.84
CA ASN A 435 34.80 4.75 -2.95
C ASN A 435 33.27 4.83 -2.86
N ASP A 436 32.54 3.85 -3.40
CA ASP A 436 31.08 3.78 -3.26
C ASP A 436 30.70 3.58 -1.78
N VAL A 437 31.44 2.74 -1.05
CA VAL A 437 31.19 2.49 0.38
C VAL A 437 31.44 3.74 1.22
N LYS A 438 32.51 4.50 0.93
CA LYS A 438 32.77 5.79 1.60
C LYS A 438 31.65 6.79 1.34
N GLN A 439 31.28 6.97 0.08
CA GLN A 439 30.22 7.89 -0.31
C GLN A 439 28.86 7.48 0.27
N MET A 440 28.59 6.18 0.38
CA MET A 440 27.41 5.64 1.06
C MET A 440 27.37 6.04 2.54
N ALA A 441 28.49 5.92 3.25
CA ALA A 441 28.59 6.34 4.64
C ALA A 441 28.47 7.86 4.81
N ASP A 442 29.06 8.65 3.90
CA ASP A 442 28.95 10.12 3.92
C ASP A 442 27.51 10.58 3.67
N ASN A 443 26.83 9.96 2.69
CA ASN A 443 25.41 10.18 2.43
C ASN A 443 24.56 9.81 3.64
N PHE A 444 24.90 8.72 4.33
CA PHE A 444 24.19 8.30 5.54
C PHE A 444 24.38 9.29 6.68
N TYR A 445 25.61 9.74 6.93
CA TYR A 445 25.91 10.77 7.92
C TYR A 445 25.18 12.08 7.63
N LYS A 446 25.12 12.50 6.36
CA LYS A 446 24.42 13.73 5.94
C LYS A 446 22.94 13.73 6.36
N ILE A 447 22.27 12.59 6.30
CA ILE A 447 20.82 12.46 6.56
C ILE A 447 20.51 12.04 8.01
N THR A 448 21.48 11.47 8.74
CA THR A 448 21.24 10.86 10.06
C THR A 448 22.08 11.43 11.19
N ASP A 449 23.15 12.16 10.90
CA ASP A 449 24.24 12.53 11.84
C ASP A 449 24.98 11.34 12.46
N ILE A 450 24.77 10.12 11.97
CA ILE A 450 25.43 8.93 12.49
C ILE A 450 26.72 8.70 11.70
N LYS A 451 27.85 8.83 12.39
CA LYS A 451 29.16 8.53 11.82
C LYS A 451 29.45 7.04 11.95
N VAL A 452 29.72 6.40 10.81
CA VAL A 452 30.11 4.99 10.73
C VAL A 452 31.63 4.90 10.68
N ASP A 453 32.20 3.96 11.43
CA ASP A 453 33.62 3.63 11.36
C ASP A 453 33.92 2.80 10.10
N LEU A 454 34.76 3.35 9.22
CA LEU A 454 35.25 2.73 7.99
C LEU A 454 36.73 2.31 8.09
N SER A 455 37.34 2.32 9.28
CA SER A 455 38.77 2.03 9.49
C SER A 455 39.23 0.68 8.91
N LYS A 456 38.30 -0.28 8.80
CA LYS A 456 38.56 -1.62 8.23
C LYS A 456 38.44 -1.69 6.72
N LEU A 457 37.99 -0.64 6.04
CA LEU A 457 37.84 -0.62 4.59
C LEU A 457 39.22 -0.51 3.92
N LYS A 458 39.56 -1.49 3.08
CA LYS A 458 40.79 -1.46 2.30
C LYS A 458 40.57 -0.54 1.11
N VAL A 459 41.42 0.47 0.99
CA VAL A 459 41.43 1.42 -0.12
C VAL A 459 42.77 1.18 -0.80
N ASP A 460 42.76 0.45 -1.89
CA ASP A 460 43.93 0.36 -2.77
C ASP A 460 44.06 1.65 -3.60
#